data_AF-A0A9P1IV10-F1
#
_entry.id   AF-A0A9P1IV10-F1
#
_cell.length_a   1.000
_cell.length_b   1.000
_cell.length_c   1.000
_cell.angle_alpha   90.00
_cell.angle_beta   90.00
_cell.angle_gamma   90.00
#
_symmetry.space_group_name_H-M   'P 1'
#
loop_
_entity.id
_entity.type
_entity.pdbx_description
1 polymer ?
#
loop_
_entity_poly.entity_id
_entity_poly.type
_entity_poly.pdbx_seq_one_letter_code
_entity_poly.pdbx_strand_id
1 'polypeptide(L)'
;MNSSLIVLLVLVIAFASARFSCGQDALQANLAEMLVKNDCKGRLQAIDNCCAAHTKCHKKKQASKADCDSRFCTCAKKASNKLPLCGLQTDNLCNTAKTFGDLLRVLSIYSIDAYNYLITNPTVGFSHVKYNSKIADVLADAGHNVTILQYYHIPMPNLDGLVKNPNVEIIHYYPDNFEELRKAKTATLPEFWATKSMDSPLLGYFVKPAFFASMWNNTYTKLLRDKEFLKTLEARNFDAVLAETFEIGGFYIAHLINARSVIATMPSVRYPYTEQLFGQPATLGYIPGDFSRMGKEATVFDRLNDIYYDFFSTISHKAYADAQQVLYSSIVGYNLPDWKELVTKSTYFFTNTNSYLDFAIPKTQNIIHVGGFTVDKEATYKLPEEYQNIIKENTVIISFGSVVRSYEMPEEFKNGLIKLFRSISKYNIYLEI
;
A
#
# COMPACT_ATOMS: atom_id res chain seq x y z
N MET A 1 2.07 36.51 -4.07
CA MET A 1 2.64 35.17 -4.39
C MET A 1 3.06 34.54 -3.07
N ASN A 2 2.32 33.53 -2.61
CA ASN A 2 2.43 32.99 -1.25
C ASN A 2 3.72 32.19 -1.04
N SER A 3 4.43 32.52 0.04
CA SER A 3 5.67 31.91 0.51
C SER A 3 5.59 30.39 0.73
N SER A 4 4.38 29.83 0.86
CA SER A 4 4.13 28.39 1.00
C SER A 4 4.43 27.58 -0.26
N LEU A 5 4.37 28.19 -1.46
CA LEU A 5 4.65 27.49 -2.72
C LEU A 5 6.15 27.25 -2.94
N ILE A 6 7.00 28.12 -2.38
CA ILE A 6 8.46 28.01 -2.49
C ILE A 6 8.97 26.88 -1.58
N VAL A 7 8.32 26.66 -0.43
CA VAL A 7 8.68 25.58 0.51
C VAL A 7 8.33 24.20 -0.07
N LEU A 8 7.21 24.07 -0.79
CA LEU A 8 6.81 22.80 -1.40
C LEU A 8 7.70 22.39 -2.58
N LEU A 9 8.21 23.36 -3.36
CA LEU A 9 9.07 23.07 -4.51
C LEU A 9 10.46 22.55 -4.10
N VAL A 10 10.93 22.91 -2.90
CA VAL A 10 12.23 22.47 -2.36
C VAL A 10 12.16 21.02 -1.83
N LEU A 11 10.99 20.54 -1.40
CA LEU A 11 10.81 19.21 -0.81
C LEU A 11 10.82 18.06 -1.84
N VAL A 12 10.51 18.32 -3.10
CA VAL A 12 10.39 17.27 -4.14
C VAL A 12 11.75 16.83 -4.73
N ILE A 13 12.83 17.58 -4.47
CA ILE A 13 14.17 17.29 -5.05
C ILE A 13 15.05 16.44 -4.09
N ALA A 14 14.61 16.15 -2.86
CA ALA A 14 15.51 15.71 -1.78
C ALA A 14 15.68 14.19 -1.58
N PHE A 15 15.18 13.32 -2.46
CA PHE A 15 15.41 11.87 -2.37
C PHE A 15 16.38 11.36 -3.45
N ALA A 16 17.60 11.91 -3.43
CA ALA A 16 18.76 11.29 -4.04
C ALA A 16 19.86 11.22 -2.97
N SER A 17 20.53 10.07 -2.88
CA SER A 17 21.63 9.77 -1.96
C SER A 17 22.55 10.98 -1.70
N ALA A 18 22.57 11.49 -0.47
CA ALA A 18 23.44 12.61 -0.09
C ALA A 18 24.92 12.22 -0.29
N ARG A 19 25.57 12.87 -1.27
CA ARG A 19 27.03 12.74 -1.51
C ARG A 19 27.84 13.80 -0.77
N PHE A 20 27.20 14.79 -0.14
CA PHE A 20 27.84 15.93 0.52
C PHE A 20 27.70 15.84 2.04
N SER A 21 28.79 16.02 2.77
CA SER A 21 28.95 15.75 4.20
C SER A 21 28.58 16.93 5.10
N CYS A 22 28.26 18.09 4.52
CA CYS A 22 27.89 19.28 5.27
C CYS A 22 26.38 19.30 5.59
N GLY A 23 25.99 18.74 6.73
CA GLY A 23 24.59 18.71 7.19
C GLY A 23 24.37 17.61 8.22
N GLN A 24 23.30 17.68 9.01
CA GLN A 24 22.91 16.59 9.92
C GLN A 24 22.00 15.56 9.24
N ASP A 25 21.25 15.99 8.21
CA ASP A 25 20.31 15.18 7.45
C ASP A 25 20.45 15.43 5.94
N ALA A 26 19.73 14.65 5.13
CA ALA A 26 19.78 14.71 3.67
C ALA A 26 19.28 16.06 3.09
N LEU A 27 18.33 16.73 3.75
CA LEU A 27 17.80 18.01 3.29
C LEU A 27 18.85 19.11 3.46
N GLN A 28 19.46 19.18 4.64
CA GLN A 28 20.53 20.13 4.95
C GLN A 28 21.75 19.89 4.06
N ALA A 29 22.14 18.62 3.88
CA ALA A 29 23.24 18.23 3.02
C ALA A 29 23.02 18.67 1.57
N ASN A 30 21.83 18.44 1.02
CA ASN A 30 21.49 18.81 -0.36
C ASN A 30 21.41 20.34 -0.54
N LEU A 31 20.86 21.07 0.43
CA LEU A 31 20.82 22.52 0.40
C LEU A 31 22.23 23.13 0.44
N ALA A 32 23.08 22.62 1.35
CA ALA A 32 24.47 23.04 1.44
C ALA A 32 25.24 22.69 0.16
N GLU A 33 25.02 21.52 -0.42
CA GLU A 33 25.63 21.10 -1.68
C GLU A 33 25.25 22.05 -2.84
N MET A 34 23.97 22.43 -2.93
CA MET A 34 23.48 23.36 -3.95
C MET A 34 24.12 24.75 -3.82
N LEU A 35 24.16 25.30 -2.61
CA LEU A 35 24.77 26.61 -2.35
C LEU A 35 26.27 26.60 -2.68
N VAL A 36 26.98 25.55 -2.27
CA VAL A 36 28.42 25.40 -2.54
C VAL A 36 28.67 25.15 -4.04
N LYS A 37 27.86 24.36 -4.75
CA LYS A 37 28.02 24.16 -6.19
C LYS A 37 27.87 25.46 -6.99
N ASN A 38 26.93 26.31 -6.59
CA ASN A 38 26.63 27.56 -7.29
C ASN A 38 27.64 28.66 -6.95
N ASP A 39 27.95 28.86 -5.66
CA ASP A 39 28.72 30.02 -5.21
C ASP A 39 30.22 29.71 -5.01
N CYS A 40 30.60 28.44 -4.93
CA CYS A 40 31.96 27.95 -4.71
C CYS A 40 32.47 27.07 -5.87
N LYS A 41 32.40 27.58 -7.10
CA LYS A 41 32.79 26.85 -8.32
C LYS A 41 34.17 26.19 -8.19
N GLY A 42 34.22 24.85 -8.30
CA GLY A 42 35.45 24.06 -8.20
C GLY A 42 35.99 23.83 -6.78
N ARG A 43 35.24 24.18 -5.73
CA ARG A 43 35.65 24.01 -4.32
C ARG A 43 34.80 23.02 -3.53
N LEU A 44 33.81 22.39 -4.17
CA LEU A 44 32.87 21.47 -3.53
C LEU A 44 33.57 20.39 -2.69
N GLN A 45 34.52 19.66 -3.28
CA GLN A 45 35.26 18.60 -2.59
C GLN A 45 36.14 19.11 -1.44
N ALA A 46 36.71 20.31 -1.59
CA ALA A 46 37.53 20.92 -0.53
C ALA A 46 36.69 21.28 0.70
N ILE A 47 35.46 21.80 0.49
CA ILE A 47 34.52 22.13 1.54
C ILE A 47 33.92 20.86 2.16
N ASP A 48 33.59 19.86 1.35
CA ASP A 48 33.10 18.56 1.79
C ASP A 48 34.09 17.87 2.77
N ASN A 49 35.38 17.89 2.43
CA ASN A 49 36.43 17.36 3.29
C ASN A 49 36.51 18.07 4.66
N CYS A 50 36.26 19.39 4.70
CA CYS A 50 36.19 20.14 5.95
C CYS A 50 35.02 19.67 6.82
N CYS A 51 33.85 19.44 6.20
CA CYS A 51 32.67 18.93 6.91
C CYS A 51 32.85 17.50 7.41
N ALA A 52 33.40 16.60 6.59
CA ALA A 52 33.69 15.23 7.01
C ALA A 52 34.69 15.19 8.18
N ALA A 53 35.71 16.05 8.17
CA ALA A 53 36.67 16.18 9.28
C ALA A 53 36.01 16.73 10.55
N HIS A 54 35.10 17.69 10.43
CA HIS A 54 34.32 18.24 11.55
C HIS A 54 33.40 17.19 12.19
N THR A 55 32.65 16.44 11.38
CA THR A 55 31.82 15.32 11.85
C THR A 55 32.66 14.27 12.58
N LYS A 56 33.85 13.96 12.06
CA LYS A 56 34.77 13.00 12.68
C LYS A 56 35.33 13.50 14.02
N CYS A 57 35.63 14.80 14.12
CA CYS A 57 36.10 15.44 15.35
C CYS A 57 35.07 15.29 16.48
N HIS A 58 33.80 15.55 16.17
CA HIS A 58 32.67 15.39 17.09
C HIS A 58 32.39 13.92 17.44
N LYS A 59 32.30 13.02 16.45
CA LYS A 59 32.03 11.59 16.68
C LYS A 59 33.09 10.90 17.54
N LYS A 60 34.36 11.27 17.38
CA LYS A 60 35.49 10.67 18.10
C LYS A 60 35.88 11.43 19.38
N LYS A 61 35.16 12.50 19.75
CA LYS A 61 35.48 13.38 20.89
C LYS A 61 36.97 13.80 20.93
N GLN A 62 37.54 14.11 19.76
CA GLN A 62 38.99 14.34 19.63
C GLN A 62 39.46 15.65 20.25
N ALA A 63 38.56 16.61 20.45
CA ALA A 63 38.82 17.91 21.05
C ALA A 63 37.54 18.47 21.66
N SER A 64 37.61 19.65 22.29
CA SER A 64 36.41 20.35 22.73
C SER A 64 35.56 20.75 21.51
N LYS A 65 34.25 20.96 21.72
CA LYS A 65 33.35 21.44 20.66
C LYS A 65 33.88 22.73 20.01
N ALA A 66 34.31 23.69 20.83
CA ALA A 66 34.86 24.95 20.37
C ALA A 66 36.10 24.76 19.47
N ASP A 67 36.94 23.76 19.78
CA ASP A 67 38.12 23.43 18.97
C ASP A 67 37.73 22.77 17.64
N CYS A 68 36.77 21.84 17.66
CA CYS A 68 36.27 21.22 16.43
C CYS A 68 35.64 22.28 15.50
N ASP A 69 34.82 23.16 16.04
CA ASP A 69 34.15 24.23 15.29
C ASP A 69 35.17 25.26 14.76
N SER A 70 36.18 25.61 15.56
CA SER A 70 37.27 26.51 15.13
C SER A 70 38.07 25.91 13.96
N ARG A 71 38.45 24.63 14.06
CA ARG A 71 39.16 23.89 12.99
C ARG A 71 38.34 23.83 11.70
N PHE A 72 37.03 23.60 11.82
CA PHE A 72 36.12 23.61 10.68
C PHE A 72 36.08 24.99 10.01
N CYS A 73 35.87 26.07 10.78
CA CYS A 73 35.84 27.43 10.28
C CYS A 73 37.13 27.82 9.55
N THR A 74 38.30 27.45 10.09
CA THR A 74 39.59 27.70 9.43
C THR A 74 39.71 26.92 8.12
N CYS A 75 39.29 25.66 8.10
CA CYS A 75 39.31 24.81 6.91
C CYS A 75 38.40 25.38 5.80
N ALA A 76 37.15 25.71 6.14
CA ALA A 76 36.17 26.24 5.21
C ALA A 76 36.61 27.59 4.63
N LYS A 77 37.12 28.50 5.46
CA LYS A 77 37.66 29.79 5.03
C LYS A 77 38.88 29.67 4.10
N LYS A 78 39.73 28.65 4.33
CA LYS A 78 40.84 28.35 3.43
C LYS A 78 40.35 27.79 2.09
N ALA A 79 39.30 26.98 2.10
CA ALA A 79 38.69 26.41 0.90
C ALA A 79 37.98 27.45 0.01
N SER A 80 37.45 28.53 0.60
CA SER A 80 36.79 29.63 -0.11
C SER A 80 37.71 30.76 -0.59
N ASN A 81 39.03 30.61 -0.42
CA ASN A 81 40.01 31.66 -0.72
C ASN A 81 39.84 32.23 -2.14
N LYS A 82 39.87 33.58 -2.23
CA LYS A 82 39.73 34.38 -3.45
C LYS A 82 38.36 34.30 -4.15
N LEU A 83 37.32 33.82 -3.49
CA LEU A 83 35.94 33.82 -4.00
C LEU A 83 35.00 34.50 -2.98
N PRO A 84 34.57 35.77 -3.21
CA PRO A 84 33.79 36.53 -2.22
C PRO A 84 32.45 35.87 -1.84
N LEU A 85 31.69 35.38 -2.82
CA LEU A 85 30.42 34.69 -2.60
C LEU A 85 30.62 33.35 -1.86
N CYS A 86 31.68 32.62 -2.21
CA CYS A 86 32.04 31.40 -1.49
C CYS A 86 32.47 31.67 -0.05
N GLY A 87 33.19 32.78 0.18
CA GLY A 87 33.57 33.26 1.51
C GLY A 87 32.35 33.44 2.39
N LEU A 88 31.35 34.15 1.89
CA LEU A 88 30.06 34.36 2.56
C LEU A 88 29.38 33.03 2.91
N GLN A 89 29.33 32.07 1.97
CA GLN A 89 28.72 30.76 2.23
C GLN A 89 29.50 29.96 3.29
N THR A 90 30.84 29.99 3.25
CA THR A 90 31.66 29.30 4.25
C THR A 90 31.61 29.95 5.64
N ASP A 91 31.44 31.26 5.70
CA ASP A 91 31.23 31.98 6.97
C ASP A 91 29.85 31.65 7.55
N ASN A 92 28.81 31.55 6.70
CA ASN A 92 27.50 31.06 7.12
C ASN A 92 27.56 29.62 7.65
N LEU A 93 28.23 28.71 6.95
CA LEU A 93 28.42 27.34 7.43
C LEU A 93 29.17 27.30 8.78
N CYS A 94 30.22 28.11 8.94
CA CYS A 94 30.97 28.26 10.19
C CYS A 94 30.08 28.77 11.34
N ASN A 95 29.31 29.82 11.09
CA ASN A 95 28.37 30.37 12.07
C ASN A 95 27.29 29.35 12.43
N THR A 96 26.79 28.60 11.45
CA THR A 96 25.81 27.55 11.70
C THR A 96 26.40 26.43 12.57
N ALA A 97 27.64 25.99 12.30
CA ALA A 97 28.31 24.98 13.12
C ALA A 97 28.48 25.43 14.58
N LYS A 98 28.92 26.68 14.80
CA LYS A 98 29.11 27.26 16.14
C LYS A 98 27.80 27.45 16.89
N THR A 99 26.77 27.99 16.23
CA THR A 99 25.51 28.38 16.87
C THR A 99 24.56 27.20 17.04
N PHE A 100 24.45 26.31 16.05
CA PHE A 100 23.45 25.24 16.03
C PHE A 100 23.96 23.87 16.52
N GLY A 101 25.28 23.72 16.77
CA GLY A 101 25.82 22.49 17.35
C GLY A 101 25.28 22.14 18.75
N ASP A 102 24.71 23.12 19.50
CA ASP A 102 24.01 22.87 20.77
C ASP A 102 22.47 22.97 20.64
N LEU A 103 21.97 23.74 19.68
CA LEU A 103 20.54 24.04 19.57
C LEU A 103 19.71 22.92 18.92
N LEU A 104 20.33 22.05 18.11
CA LEU A 104 19.62 20.95 17.43
C LEU A 104 19.39 19.70 18.29
N ARG A 105 19.84 19.67 19.55
CA ARG A 105 19.32 18.70 20.53
C ARG A 105 17.98 19.12 21.13
N VAL A 106 17.58 20.39 21.01
CA VAL A 106 16.35 20.92 21.59
C VAL A 106 15.31 21.29 20.52
N LEU A 107 15.69 21.42 19.24
CA LEU A 107 14.77 21.68 18.13
C LEU A 107 14.54 20.48 17.17
N SER A 108 15.03 19.29 17.52
CA SER A 108 14.58 18.02 16.91
C SER A 108 13.49 17.34 17.75
N ILE A 109 12.75 18.12 18.55
CA ILE A 109 11.37 17.77 18.87
C ILE A 109 10.52 18.36 17.74
N TYR A 110 10.67 17.85 16.51
CA TYR A 110 9.45 17.68 15.76
C TYR A 110 8.68 16.70 16.62
N SER A 111 7.59 17.14 17.24
CA SER A 111 6.56 16.20 17.63
C SER A 111 6.22 15.47 16.33
N ILE A 112 6.81 14.30 16.13
CA ILE A 112 6.24 13.33 15.22
C ILE A 112 4.95 13.00 15.94
N ASP A 113 3.90 13.75 15.62
CA ASP A 113 2.57 13.46 16.15
C ASP A 113 2.22 12.09 15.59
N ALA A 114 2.44 11.08 16.42
CA ALA A 114 2.14 9.71 16.10
C ALA A 114 0.62 9.58 16.06
N TYR A 115 0.05 9.73 14.87
CA TYR A 115 -1.36 9.43 14.64
C TYR A 115 -1.68 7.99 15.04
N ASN A 116 -2.89 7.79 15.54
CA ASN A 116 -3.41 6.48 15.90
C ASN A 116 -4.31 5.94 14.77
N TYR A 117 -3.85 4.93 14.05
CA TYR A 117 -4.56 4.34 12.92
C TYR A 117 -5.20 3.00 13.28
N LEU A 118 -6.44 2.81 12.82
CA LEU A 118 -7.08 1.50 12.75
C LEU A 118 -7.11 1.03 11.30
N ILE A 119 -6.64 -0.18 11.03
CA ILE A 119 -6.77 -0.83 9.72
C ILE A 119 -7.76 -1.97 9.85
N THR A 120 -8.90 -1.89 9.16
CA THR A 120 -9.84 -3.00 9.09
C THR A 120 -9.30 -4.02 8.08
N ASN A 121 -9.10 -5.25 8.52
CA ASN A 121 -8.44 -6.27 7.71
C ASN A 121 -9.33 -7.54 7.62
N PRO A 122 -10.21 -7.60 6.61
CA PRO A 122 -11.04 -8.78 6.40
C PRO A 122 -10.20 -9.94 5.87
N THR A 123 -10.35 -11.14 6.46
CA THR A 123 -9.74 -12.34 5.90
C THR A 123 -10.58 -12.90 4.75
N VAL A 124 -10.67 -12.19 3.62
CA VAL A 124 -11.35 -12.68 2.40
C VAL A 124 -10.39 -13.36 1.42
N GLY A 125 -9.10 -13.05 1.51
CA GLY A 125 -8.05 -13.66 0.70
C GLY A 125 -6.66 -13.19 1.12
N PHE A 126 -5.65 -13.99 0.81
CA PHE A 126 -4.27 -13.70 1.24
C PHE A 126 -3.76 -12.36 0.69
N SER A 127 -4.13 -12.00 -0.54
CA SER A 127 -3.76 -10.72 -1.16
C SER A 127 -4.27 -9.51 -0.38
N HIS A 128 -5.48 -9.59 0.15
CA HIS A 128 -6.12 -8.53 0.94
C HIS A 128 -5.39 -8.34 2.27
N VAL A 129 -5.18 -9.45 2.99
CA VAL A 129 -4.45 -9.43 4.27
C VAL A 129 -3.04 -8.92 4.07
N LYS A 130 -2.30 -9.43 3.08
CA LYS A 130 -0.94 -8.97 2.75
C LYS A 130 -0.88 -7.48 2.43
N TYR A 131 -1.85 -6.97 1.65
CA TYR A 131 -1.93 -5.56 1.29
C TYR A 131 -2.10 -4.67 2.54
N ASN A 132 -3.08 -5.00 3.40
CA ASN A 132 -3.36 -4.23 4.61
C ASN A 132 -2.25 -4.36 5.67
N SER A 133 -1.66 -5.55 5.82
CA SER A 133 -0.48 -5.76 6.68
C SER A 133 0.70 -4.90 6.23
N LYS A 134 0.93 -4.77 4.91
CA LYS A 134 2.01 -3.90 4.41
C LYS A 134 1.75 -2.43 4.69
N ILE A 135 0.50 -1.97 4.57
CA ILE A 135 0.11 -0.62 4.97
C ILE A 135 0.42 -0.39 6.45
N ALA A 136 0.11 -1.37 7.30
CA ALA A 136 0.38 -1.29 8.73
C ALA A 136 1.87 -1.12 9.03
N ASP A 137 2.72 -1.95 8.41
CA ASP A 137 4.18 -1.84 8.54
C ASP A 137 4.68 -0.45 8.11
N VAL A 138 4.22 0.06 6.96
CA VAL A 138 4.66 1.37 6.46
C VAL A 138 4.28 2.51 7.41
N LEU A 139 3.07 2.48 7.97
CA LEU A 139 2.62 3.49 8.94
C LEU A 139 3.38 3.37 10.27
N ALA A 140 3.59 2.16 10.76
CA ALA A 140 4.35 1.92 12.00
C ALA A 140 5.84 2.28 11.85
N ASP A 141 6.45 1.98 10.70
CA ASP A 141 7.83 2.37 10.37
C ASP A 141 8.00 3.89 10.28
N ALA A 142 6.93 4.62 9.93
CA ALA A 142 6.88 6.07 9.95
C ALA A 142 6.68 6.67 11.36
N GLY A 143 6.53 5.83 12.40
CA GLY A 143 6.40 6.24 13.79
C GLY A 143 4.96 6.43 14.28
N HIS A 144 3.96 5.92 13.56
CA HIS A 144 2.56 5.98 13.97
C HIS A 144 2.15 4.80 14.85
N ASN A 145 1.11 5.00 15.66
CA ASN A 145 0.46 3.90 16.38
C ASN A 145 -0.52 3.20 15.44
N VAL A 146 -0.40 1.89 15.29
CA VAL A 146 -1.20 1.14 14.33
C VAL A 146 -1.83 -0.08 14.99
N THR A 147 -3.15 -0.17 14.87
CA THR A 147 -3.93 -1.35 15.24
C THR A 147 -4.55 -1.96 13.99
N ILE A 148 -4.37 -3.26 13.77
CA ILE A 148 -5.09 -4.03 12.77
C ILE A 148 -6.26 -4.73 13.45
N LEU A 149 -7.48 -4.51 12.96
CA LEU A 149 -8.63 -5.35 13.29
C LEU A 149 -8.73 -6.47 12.26
N GLN A 150 -8.22 -7.64 12.60
CA GLN A 150 -8.22 -8.83 11.75
C GLN A 150 -9.45 -9.68 12.04
N TYR A 151 -10.50 -9.56 11.23
CA TYR A 151 -11.72 -10.33 11.40
C TYR A 151 -11.86 -11.42 10.35
N TYR A 152 -12.23 -12.61 10.81
CA TYR A 152 -12.12 -13.82 10.03
C TYR A 152 -13.41 -14.19 9.28
N HIS A 153 -13.36 -14.26 7.95
CA HIS A 153 -14.43 -14.85 7.12
C HIS A 153 -14.09 -16.27 6.67
N ILE A 154 -12.83 -16.51 6.31
CA ILE A 154 -12.29 -17.82 5.96
C ILE A 154 -11.04 -18.11 6.81
N PRO A 155 -10.74 -19.39 7.12
CA PRO A 155 -9.49 -19.76 7.77
C PRO A 155 -8.31 -19.50 6.84
N MET A 156 -7.30 -18.77 7.34
CA MET A 156 -6.05 -18.55 6.62
C MET A 156 -4.87 -18.84 7.54
N PRO A 157 -4.19 -20.00 7.39
CA PRO A 157 -3.11 -20.41 8.29
C PRO A 157 -1.76 -19.75 7.98
N ASN A 158 -1.62 -19.10 6.81
CA ASN A 158 -0.36 -18.57 6.32
C ASN A 158 -0.21 -17.05 6.53
N LEU A 159 -0.75 -16.51 7.62
CA LEU A 159 -0.70 -15.07 7.91
C LEU A 159 0.50 -14.66 8.77
N ASP A 160 1.18 -15.64 9.38
CA ASP A 160 2.32 -15.39 10.25
C ASP A 160 3.46 -14.69 9.51
N GLY A 161 4.02 -13.64 10.13
CA GLY A 161 5.12 -12.86 9.57
C GLY A 161 4.75 -11.88 8.45
N LEU A 162 3.46 -11.72 8.12
CA LEU A 162 3.02 -10.69 7.17
C LEU A 162 3.21 -9.26 7.70
N VAL A 163 2.97 -9.07 9.00
CA VAL A 163 3.27 -7.84 9.72
C VAL A 163 4.67 -8.00 10.30
N LYS A 164 5.60 -7.18 9.84
CA LYS A 164 7.02 -7.27 10.21
C LYS A 164 7.36 -6.33 11.37
N ASN A 165 6.64 -5.22 11.51
CA ASN A 165 6.89 -4.26 12.57
C ASN A 165 6.24 -4.72 13.89
N PRO A 166 7.03 -4.95 14.96
CA PRO A 166 6.51 -5.48 16.23
C PRO A 166 5.65 -4.47 17.02
N ASN A 167 5.63 -3.20 16.63
CA ASN A 167 4.82 -2.16 17.28
C ASN A 167 3.37 -2.13 16.77
N VAL A 168 3.04 -2.94 15.76
CA VAL A 168 1.68 -3.08 15.25
C VAL A 168 0.90 -4.01 16.16
N GLU A 169 -0.20 -3.53 16.74
CA GLU A 169 -1.14 -4.38 17.48
C GLU A 169 -2.09 -5.08 16.50
N ILE A 170 -2.33 -6.39 16.69
CA ILE A 170 -3.29 -7.15 15.90
C ILE A 170 -4.40 -7.66 16.82
N ILE A 171 -5.63 -7.20 16.59
CA ILE A 171 -6.83 -7.68 17.26
C ILE A 171 -7.47 -8.74 16.36
N HIS A 172 -7.44 -10.00 16.79
CA HIS A 172 -8.08 -11.09 16.07
C HIS A 172 -9.55 -11.24 16.49
N TYR A 173 -10.46 -11.25 15.51
CA TYR A 173 -11.89 -11.41 15.74
C TYR A 173 -12.45 -12.59 14.95
N TYR A 174 -12.89 -13.63 15.66
CA TYR A 174 -13.34 -14.89 15.07
C TYR A 174 -14.87 -15.05 15.14
N PRO A 175 -15.54 -15.48 14.05
CA PRO A 175 -16.96 -15.80 14.08
C PRO A 175 -17.22 -17.02 14.97
N ASP A 176 -18.46 -17.21 15.42
CA ASP A 176 -18.80 -18.33 16.33
C ASP A 176 -18.60 -19.70 15.68
N ASN A 177 -18.78 -19.79 14.37
CA ASN A 177 -18.57 -21.01 13.60
C ASN A 177 -17.12 -21.19 13.10
N PHE A 178 -16.14 -20.45 13.63
CA PHE A 178 -14.77 -20.47 13.11
C PHE A 178 -14.11 -21.87 13.18
N GLU A 179 -14.35 -22.64 14.25
CA GLU A 179 -13.82 -24.00 14.34
C GLU A 179 -14.42 -24.96 13.31
N GLU A 180 -15.67 -24.73 12.90
CA GLU A 180 -16.30 -25.49 11.80
C GLU A 180 -15.66 -25.11 10.47
N LEU A 181 -15.47 -23.80 10.22
CA LEU A 181 -14.78 -23.30 9.03
C LEU A 181 -13.36 -23.87 8.92
N ARG A 182 -12.61 -23.93 10.03
CA ARG A 182 -11.25 -24.49 10.07
C ARG A 182 -11.20 -25.98 9.75
N LYS A 183 -12.27 -26.72 10.09
CA LYS A 183 -12.40 -28.16 9.80
C LYS A 183 -12.96 -28.41 8.39
N ALA A 184 -13.67 -27.44 7.81
CA ALA A 184 -14.13 -27.53 6.44
C ALA A 184 -12.91 -27.62 5.51
N LYS A 185 -12.89 -28.63 4.62
CA LYS A 185 -11.82 -28.82 3.63
C LYS A 185 -11.74 -27.68 2.60
N THR A 186 -12.68 -26.74 2.64
CA THR A 186 -13.01 -25.77 1.59
C THR A 186 -12.88 -24.33 2.11
N ALA A 187 -11.67 -23.92 2.50
CA ALA A 187 -11.31 -22.50 2.44
C ALA A 187 -10.96 -22.09 0.99
N THR A 188 -11.59 -22.75 0.04
CA THR A 188 -11.35 -22.73 -1.40
C THR A 188 -12.68 -22.48 -2.07
N LEU A 189 -12.65 -21.85 -3.24
CA LEU A 189 -13.85 -21.56 -4.01
C LEU A 189 -13.81 -22.40 -5.29
N PRO A 190 -14.04 -23.72 -5.21
CA PRO A 190 -13.97 -24.62 -6.37
C PRO A 190 -14.97 -24.22 -7.46
N GLU A 191 -16.01 -23.47 -7.12
CA GLU A 191 -16.94 -22.86 -8.07
C GLU A 191 -16.21 -21.97 -9.09
N PHE A 192 -15.08 -21.35 -8.73
CA PHE A 192 -14.30 -20.52 -9.66
C PHE A 192 -13.55 -21.34 -10.72
N TRP A 193 -13.42 -22.66 -10.55
CA TRP A 193 -12.88 -23.52 -11.60
C TRP A 193 -13.87 -23.80 -12.73
N ALA A 194 -15.14 -24.01 -12.38
CA ALA A 194 -16.11 -24.64 -13.28
C ALA A 194 -17.37 -23.80 -13.52
N THR A 195 -17.62 -22.78 -12.72
CA THR A 195 -18.91 -22.09 -12.73
C THR A 195 -18.86 -20.84 -13.60
N LYS A 196 -19.34 -20.97 -14.83
CA LYS A 196 -19.53 -19.85 -15.76
C LYS A 196 -20.37 -18.69 -15.19
N SER A 197 -21.14 -18.91 -14.13
CA SER A 197 -21.94 -17.86 -13.49
C SER A 197 -21.12 -16.86 -12.69
N MET A 198 -19.94 -17.25 -12.19
CA MET A 198 -19.06 -16.35 -11.43
C MET A 198 -18.23 -15.46 -12.35
N ASP A 199 -17.83 -15.99 -13.51
CA ASP A 199 -17.04 -15.26 -14.51
C ASP A 199 -17.90 -14.42 -15.45
N SER A 200 -19.14 -14.86 -15.73
CA SER A 200 -20.07 -14.08 -16.56
C SER A 200 -20.46 -12.76 -15.88
N PRO A 201 -20.31 -11.59 -16.54
CA PRO A 201 -20.76 -10.31 -15.98
C PRO A 201 -22.26 -10.28 -15.62
N LEU A 202 -23.12 -10.75 -16.52
CA LEU A 202 -24.58 -10.77 -16.30
C LEU A 202 -25.00 -11.72 -15.17
N LEU A 203 -24.58 -12.98 -15.21
CA LEU A 203 -24.92 -13.93 -14.14
C LEU A 203 -24.28 -13.53 -12.80
N GLY A 204 -23.07 -12.99 -12.84
CA GLY A 204 -22.36 -12.46 -11.68
C GLY A 204 -23.17 -11.39 -10.95
N TYR A 205 -23.86 -10.50 -11.67
CA TYR A 205 -24.76 -9.51 -11.09
C TYR A 205 -25.84 -10.12 -10.19
N PHE A 206 -26.40 -11.28 -10.56
CA PHE A 206 -27.44 -11.94 -9.78
C PHE A 206 -26.89 -12.85 -8.67
N VAL A 207 -25.74 -13.50 -8.90
CA VAL A 207 -25.22 -14.54 -8.00
C VAL A 207 -24.27 -13.98 -6.95
N LYS A 208 -23.34 -13.09 -7.33
CA LYS A 208 -22.28 -12.58 -6.44
C LYS A 208 -22.83 -11.90 -5.18
N PRO A 209 -23.87 -11.04 -5.24
CA PRO A 209 -24.34 -10.34 -4.05
C PRO A 209 -24.80 -11.29 -2.94
N ALA A 210 -25.63 -12.29 -3.27
CA ALA A 210 -26.11 -13.27 -2.30
C ALA A 210 -24.98 -14.18 -1.79
N PHE A 211 -24.10 -14.61 -2.69
CA PHE A 211 -22.97 -15.48 -2.37
C PHE A 211 -22.05 -14.84 -1.31
N PHE A 212 -21.56 -13.63 -1.57
CA PHE A 212 -20.64 -12.98 -0.64
C PHE A 212 -21.35 -12.42 0.60
N ALA A 213 -22.59 -11.94 0.51
CA ALA A 213 -23.36 -11.56 1.70
C ALA A 213 -23.51 -12.76 2.66
N SER A 214 -23.80 -13.96 2.13
CA SER A 214 -23.84 -15.18 2.93
C SER A 214 -22.47 -15.54 3.51
N MET A 215 -21.40 -15.38 2.74
CA MET A 215 -20.04 -15.72 3.17
C MET A 215 -19.61 -14.93 4.41
N TRP A 216 -20.06 -13.69 4.54
CA TRP A 216 -19.60 -12.80 5.62
C TRP A 216 -20.58 -12.66 6.78
N ASN A 217 -21.79 -13.19 6.61
CA ASN A 217 -22.90 -13.04 7.54
C ASN A 217 -22.52 -13.40 8.99
N ASN A 218 -21.86 -14.53 9.21
CA ASN A 218 -21.55 -14.98 10.57
C ASN A 218 -20.56 -14.05 11.28
N THR A 219 -19.53 -13.60 10.58
CA THR A 219 -18.52 -12.67 11.12
C THR A 219 -19.16 -11.34 11.49
N TYR A 220 -19.96 -10.75 10.58
CA TYR A 220 -20.61 -9.46 10.85
C TYR A 220 -21.76 -9.56 11.83
N THR A 221 -22.50 -10.67 11.85
CA THR A 221 -23.54 -10.91 12.86
C THR A 221 -22.95 -10.83 14.25
N LYS A 222 -21.79 -11.46 14.47
CA LYS A 222 -21.10 -11.39 15.76
C LYS A 222 -20.49 -10.01 16.00
N LEU A 223 -19.71 -9.48 15.04
CA LEU A 223 -18.95 -8.24 15.20
C LEU A 223 -19.85 -7.01 15.40
N LEU A 224 -20.88 -6.84 14.57
CA LEU A 224 -21.75 -5.66 14.64
C LEU A 224 -22.75 -5.71 15.80
N ARG A 225 -23.00 -6.88 16.39
CA ARG A 225 -23.81 -7.03 17.62
C ARG A 225 -23.00 -6.88 18.89
N ASP A 226 -21.68 -7.03 18.83
CA ASP A 226 -20.79 -6.87 19.97
C ASP A 226 -20.59 -5.39 20.32
N LYS A 227 -21.59 -4.81 20.97
CA LYS A 227 -21.60 -3.40 21.39
C LYS A 227 -20.51 -3.08 22.40
N GLU A 228 -20.08 -4.06 23.21
CA GLU A 228 -19.01 -3.85 24.17
C GLU A 228 -17.68 -3.71 23.42
N PHE A 229 -17.39 -4.64 22.51
CA PHE A 229 -16.21 -4.57 21.67
C PHE A 229 -16.15 -3.28 20.85
N LEU A 230 -17.24 -2.89 20.18
CA LEU A 230 -17.29 -1.64 19.42
C LEU A 230 -17.04 -0.41 20.30
N LYS A 231 -17.55 -0.38 21.54
CA LYS A 231 -17.24 0.69 22.50
C LYS A 231 -15.77 0.69 22.92
N THR A 232 -15.14 -0.49 23.06
CA THR A 232 -13.68 -0.55 23.32
C THR A 232 -12.87 0.02 22.16
N LEU A 233 -13.30 -0.20 20.92
CA LEU A 233 -12.65 0.38 19.73
C LEU A 233 -12.88 1.89 19.64
N GLU A 234 -14.10 2.36 19.91
CA GLU A 234 -14.42 3.81 19.96
C GLU A 234 -13.56 4.53 21.02
N ALA A 235 -13.41 3.94 22.22
CA ALA A 235 -12.62 4.51 23.31
C ALA A 235 -11.12 4.68 22.98
N ARG A 236 -10.61 3.95 21.97
CA ARG A 236 -9.21 4.08 21.50
C ARG A 236 -8.96 5.37 20.71
N ASN A 237 -10.00 6.10 20.30
CA ASN A 237 -9.90 7.41 19.66
C ASN A 237 -8.93 7.43 18.45
N PHE A 238 -9.16 6.55 17.48
CA PHE A 238 -8.36 6.53 16.25
C PHE A 238 -8.53 7.83 15.45
N ASP A 239 -7.41 8.35 14.93
CA ASP A 239 -7.37 9.55 14.09
C ASP A 239 -7.87 9.28 12.67
N ALA A 240 -7.58 8.09 12.15
CA ALA A 240 -8.17 7.62 10.90
C ALA A 240 -8.34 6.10 10.88
N VAL A 241 -9.38 5.65 10.18
CA VAL A 241 -9.63 4.25 9.87
C VAL A 241 -9.32 3.99 8.40
N LEU A 242 -8.47 3.02 8.11
CA LEU A 242 -8.25 2.53 6.76
C LEU A 242 -9.19 1.35 6.52
N ALA A 243 -10.11 1.55 5.57
CA ALA A 243 -11.13 0.58 5.23
C ALA A 243 -11.03 0.18 3.76
N GLU A 244 -11.08 -1.13 3.51
CA GLU A 244 -11.08 -1.67 2.17
C GLU A 244 -12.46 -1.50 1.51
N THR A 245 -12.53 -1.27 0.19
CA THR A 245 -13.78 -1.06 -0.57
C THR A 245 -14.29 -2.31 -1.31
N PHE A 246 -13.56 -3.43 -1.26
CA PHE A 246 -14.05 -4.73 -1.73
C PHE A 246 -15.27 -5.17 -0.92
N GLU A 247 -15.25 -4.87 0.38
CA GLU A 247 -16.36 -5.07 1.28
C GLU A 247 -16.60 -3.83 2.14
N ILE A 248 -17.86 -3.42 2.32
CA ILE A 248 -18.19 -2.14 2.96
C ILE A 248 -18.29 -2.24 4.48
N GLY A 249 -18.05 -3.40 5.08
CA GLY A 249 -18.18 -3.58 6.52
C GLY A 249 -17.15 -2.79 7.33
N GLY A 250 -15.92 -2.61 6.82
CA GLY A 250 -14.93 -1.71 7.43
C GLY A 250 -15.42 -0.26 7.56
N PHE A 251 -16.16 0.24 6.57
CA PHE A 251 -16.77 1.58 6.62
C PHE A 251 -17.88 1.68 7.67
N TYR A 252 -18.67 0.61 7.85
CA TYR A 252 -19.67 0.57 8.91
C TYR A 252 -19.06 0.43 10.30
N ILE A 253 -17.99 -0.33 10.46
CA ILE A 253 -17.21 -0.36 11.71
C ILE A 253 -16.73 1.06 12.03
N ALA A 254 -16.11 1.75 11.06
CA ALA A 254 -15.67 3.13 11.23
C ALA A 254 -16.82 4.07 11.62
N HIS A 255 -18.00 3.91 11.01
CA HIS A 255 -19.20 4.67 11.38
C HIS A 255 -19.66 4.38 12.81
N LEU A 256 -19.75 3.11 13.20
CA LEU A 256 -20.25 2.68 14.51
C LEU A 256 -19.34 3.08 15.67
N ILE A 257 -18.04 3.22 15.42
CA ILE A 257 -17.06 3.70 16.41
C ILE A 257 -16.83 5.22 16.34
N ASN A 258 -17.65 5.95 15.58
CA ASN A 258 -17.54 7.40 15.39
C ASN A 258 -16.14 7.86 14.94
N ALA A 259 -15.55 7.14 13.97
CA ALA A 259 -14.23 7.47 13.42
C ALA A 259 -14.17 8.91 12.88
N ARG A 260 -13.09 9.62 13.22
CA ARG A 260 -12.88 11.02 12.80
C ARG A 260 -12.65 11.16 11.30
N SER A 261 -11.92 10.21 10.73
CA SER A 261 -11.58 10.19 9.32
C SER A 261 -11.53 8.74 8.82
N VAL A 262 -11.83 8.56 7.54
CA VAL A 262 -11.75 7.27 6.87
C VAL A 262 -10.91 7.43 5.61
N ILE A 263 -10.07 6.44 5.34
CA ILE A 263 -9.26 6.34 4.14
C ILE A 263 -9.67 5.06 3.43
N ALA A 264 -10.09 5.20 2.17
CA ALA A 264 -10.51 4.07 1.37
C ALA A 264 -9.29 3.37 0.77
N THR A 265 -9.32 2.04 0.75
CA THR A 265 -8.27 1.22 0.14
C THR A 265 -8.86 0.13 -0.75
N MET A 266 -8.12 -0.34 -1.73
CA MET A 266 -8.50 -1.43 -2.62
C MET A 266 -7.25 -2.27 -2.94
N PRO A 267 -7.14 -3.50 -2.40
CA PRO A 267 -6.08 -4.45 -2.69
C PRO A 267 -6.06 -5.00 -4.12
N SER A 268 -7.06 -4.67 -4.93
CA SER A 268 -7.13 -5.06 -6.34
C SER A 268 -6.78 -3.89 -7.29
N VAL A 269 -6.57 -4.20 -8.56
CA VAL A 269 -6.14 -3.22 -9.57
C VAL A 269 -7.29 -2.29 -9.97
N ARG A 270 -8.53 -2.80 -10.03
CA ARG A 270 -9.69 -2.06 -10.52
C ARG A 270 -10.96 -2.46 -9.80
N TYR A 271 -11.79 -1.47 -9.51
CA TYR A 271 -13.13 -1.68 -8.98
C TYR A 271 -14.07 -0.57 -9.47
N PRO A 272 -14.60 -0.68 -10.72
CA PRO A 272 -15.13 0.46 -11.47
C PRO A 272 -16.16 1.31 -10.73
N TYR A 273 -17.12 0.69 -10.03
CA TYR A 273 -18.14 1.45 -9.31
C TYR A 273 -17.55 2.31 -8.19
N THR A 274 -16.61 1.79 -7.41
CA THR A 274 -15.95 2.58 -6.35
C THR A 274 -15.07 3.66 -6.97
N GLU A 275 -14.33 3.36 -8.03
CA GLU A 275 -13.53 4.39 -8.73
C GLU A 275 -14.41 5.55 -9.25
N GLN A 276 -15.60 5.26 -9.77
CA GLN A 276 -16.59 6.27 -10.18
C GLN A 276 -17.07 7.14 -9.00
N LEU A 277 -17.23 6.56 -7.79
CA LEU A 277 -17.55 7.35 -6.59
C LEU A 277 -16.46 8.37 -6.24
N PHE A 278 -15.20 8.09 -6.57
CA PHE A 278 -14.08 9.02 -6.40
C PHE A 278 -13.87 9.96 -7.60
N GLY A 279 -14.78 9.96 -8.57
CA GLY A 279 -14.78 10.85 -9.72
C GLY A 279 -13.99 10.35 -10.92
N GLN A 280 -13.59 9.07 -10.95
CA GLN A 280 -13.01 8.47 -12.15
C GLN A 280 -14.11 8.29 -13.21
N PRO A 281 -13.92 8.80 -14.44
CA PRO A 281 -14.83 8.48 -15.55
C PRO A 281 -14.87 6.97 -15.84
N ALA A 282 -15.92 6.53 -16.54
CA ALA A 282 -16.01 5.16 -17.02
C ALA A 282 -14.76 4.77 -17.84
N THR A 283 -14.31 3.53 -17.67
CA THR A 283 -13.11 2.99 -18.33
C THR A 283 -13.36 2.54 -19.77
N LEU A 284 -14.60 2.68 -20.25
CA LEU A 284 -15.02 2.30 -21.58
C LEU A 284 -14.15 2.99 -22.66
N GLY A 285 -13.65 2.20 -23.61
CA GLY A 285 -12.78 2.66 -24.69
C GLY A 285 -11.28 2.70 -24.34
N TYR A 286 -10.93 2.64 -23.05
CA TYR A 286 -9.55 2.51 -22.58
C TYR A 286 -9.19 1.07 -22.25
N ILE A 287 -10.11 0.35 -21.60
CA ILE A 287 -9.89 -1.02 -21.13
C ILE A 287 -10.81 -1.95 -21.94
N PRO A 288 -10.25 -3.00 -22.58
CA PRO A 288 -11.07 -4.02 -23.24
C PRO A 288 -11.80 -4.88 -22.20
N GLY A 289 -13.03 -5.29 -22.51
CA GLY A 289 -13.70 -6.37 -21.79
C GLY A 289 -13.01 -7.71 -22.01
N ASP A 290 -13.34 -8.72 -21.21
CA ASP A 290 -12.76 -10.04 -21.40
C ASP A 290 -13.09 -10.57 -22.80
N PHE A 291 -12.09 -11.16 -23.44
CA PHE A 291 -12.10 -11.66 -24.82
C PHE A 291 -12.22 -10.60 -25.93
N SER A 292 -12.25 -9.30 -25.60
CA SER A 292 -12.19 -8.23 -26.61
C SER A 292 -10.76 -8.02 -27.15
N ARG A 293 -10.65 -7.80 -28.46
CA ARG A 293 -9.40 -7.36 -29.11
C ARG A 293 -9.18 -5.86 -28.92
N MET A 294 -7.93 -5.41 -29.07
CA MET A 294 -7.53 -4.01 -28.92
C MET A 294 -6.96 -3.39 -30.20
N GLY A 295 -6.87 -2.07 -30.21
CA GLY A 295 -6.19 -1.32 -31.26
C GLY A 295 -6.83 -1.48 -32.64
N LYS A 296 -6.01 -1.66 -33.67
CA LYS A 296 -6.47 -1.82 -35.06
C LYS A 296 -7.23 -3.11 -35.32
N GLU A 297 -7.11 -4.09 -34.43
CA GLU A 297 -7.78 -5.39 -34.55
C GLU A 297 -9.17 -5.40 -33.90
N ALA A 298 -9.52 -4.36 -33.14
CA ALA A 298 -10.81 -4.22 -32.49
C ALA A 298 -11.92 -3.96 -33.52
N THR A 299 -13.00 -4.72 -33.43
CA THR A 299 -14.20 -4.59 -34.27
C THR A 299 -15.36 -3.98 -33.49
N VAL A 300 -16.46 -3.68 -34.18
CA VAL A 300 -17.69 -3.19 -33.54
C VAL A 300 -18.20 -4.16 -32.47
N PHE A 301 -18.05 -5.47 -32.68
CA PHE A 301 -18.48 -6.48 -31.71
C PHE A 301 -17.61 -6.48 -30.45
N ASP A 302 -16.30 -6.23 -30.57
CA ASP A 302 -15.42 -6.04 -29.41
C ASP A 302 -15.89 -4.82 -28.61
N ARG A 303 -16.29 -3.72 -29.27
CA ARG A 303 -16.83 -2.53 -28.59
C ARG A 303 -18.16 -2.76 -27.90
N LEU A 304 -19.06 -3.53 -28.51
CA LEU A 304 -20.31 -3.92 -27.89
C LEU A 304 -20.06 -4.82 -26.67
N ASN A 305 -19.08 -5.71 -26.75
CA ASN A 305 -18.64 -6.53 -25.63
C ASN A 305 -18.05 -5.67 -24.50
N ASP A 306 -17.21 -4.68 -24.82
CA ASP A 306 -16.66 -3.73 -23.83
C ASP A 306 -17.78 -3.01 -23.07
N ILE A 307 -18.82 -2.54 -23.77
CA ILE A 307 -20.00 -1.89 -23.16
C ILE A 307 -20.73 -2.88 -22.24
N TYR A 308 -20.93 -4.12 -22.70
CA TYR A 308 -21.57 -5.17 -21.92
C TYR A 308 -20.79 -5.46 -20.63
N TYR A 309 -19.47 -5.65 -20.71
CA TYR A 309 -18.61 -5.92 -19.55
C TYR A 309 -18.56 -4.73 -18.58
N ASP A 310 -18.35 -3.51 -19.07
CA ASP A 310 -18.29 -2.29 -18.24
C ASP A 310 -19.61 -2.07 -17.48
N PHE A 311 -20.75 -2.20 -18.17
CA PHE A 311 -22.07 -2.03 -17.55
C PHE A 311 -22.31 -3.07 -16.46
N PHE A 312 -22.20 -4.36 -16.79
CA PHE A 312 -22.54 -5.43 -15.85
C PHE A 312 -21.56 -5.53 -14.69
N SER A 313 -20.26 -5.32 -14.90
CA SER A 313 -19.28 -5.28 -13.80
C SER A 313 -19.57 -4.13 -12.83
N THR A 314 -19.87 -2.94 -13.34
CA THR A 314 -20.21 -1.75 -12.56
C THR A 314 -21.45 -1.98 -11.69
N ILE A 315 -22.56 -2.45 -12.28
CA ILE A 315 -23.78 -2.70 -11.49
C ILE A 315 -23.64 -3.89 -10.55
N SER A 316 -22.80 -4.89 -10.88
CA SER A 316 -22.51 -6.03 -9.99
C SER A 316 -21.80 -5.58 -8.72
N HIS A 317 -20.77 -4.73 -8.84
CA HIS A 317 -20.06 -4.19 -7.69
C HIS A 317 -20.98 -3.35 -6.80
N LYS A 318 -21.87 -2.55 -7.40
CA LYS A 318 -22.89 -1.82 -6.65
C LYS A 318 -23.84 -2.76 -5.92
N ALA A 319 -24.46 -3.70 -6.63
CA ALA A 319 -25.47 -4.61 -6.08
C ALA A 319 -24.91 -5.43 -4.91
N TYR A 320 -23.63 -5.77 -5.00
CA TYR A 320 -22.91 -6.44 -3.92
C TYR A 320 -22.80 -5.57 -2.65
N ALA A 321 -22.38 -4.31 -2.76
CA ALA A 321 -22.34 -3.40 -1.63
C ALA A 321 -23.75 -3.09 -1.09
N ASP A 322 -24.76 -2.96 -1.96
CA ASP A 322 -26.15 -2.78 -1.55
C ASP A 322 -26.65 -3.97 -0.70
N ALA A 323 -26.34 -5.21 -1.12
CA ALA A 323 -26.72 -6.41 -0.38
C ALA A 323 -26.08 -6.46 1.02
N GLN A 324 -24.83 -6.03 1.13
CA GLN A 324 -24.14 -5.90 2.42
C GLN A 324 -24.80 -4.85 3.32
N GLN A 325 -25.16 -3.68 2.78
CA GLN A 325 -25.86 -2.66 3.57
C GLN A 325 -27.19 -3.19 4.14
N VAL A 326 -27.97 -3.90 3.32
CA VAL A 326 -29.21 -4.55 3.77
C VAL A 326 -28.93 -5.54 4.90
N LEU A 327 -27.92 -6.40 4.71
CA LEU A 327 -27.51 -7.38 5.71
C LEU A 327 -27.11 -6.72 7.02
N TYR A 328 -26.20 -5.75 6.99
CA TYR A 328 -25.67 -5.10 8.18
C TYR A 328 -26.73 -4.28 8.91
N SER A 329 -27.61 -3.59 8.18
CA SER A 329 -28.76 -2.88 8.77
C SER A 329 -29.69 -3.84 9.51
N SER A 330 -29.92 -5.03 8.93
CA SER A 330 -30.72 -6.08 9.58
C SER A 330 -30.06 -6.65 10.85
N ILE A 331 -28.73 -6.72 10.87
CA ILE A 331 -27.95 -7.21 12.02
C ILE A 331 -28.02 -6.23 13.20
N VAL A 332 -27.83 -4.92 12.93
CA VAL A 332 -27.84 -3.87 13.96
C VAL A 332 -29.25 -3.47 14.39
N GLY A 333 -30.27 -3.78 13.58
CA GLY A 333 -31.68 -3.54 13.89
C GLY A 333 -32.20 -2.15 13.53
N TYR A 334 -31.46 -1.39 12.71
CA TYR A 334 -31.87 -0.08 12.20
C TYR A 334 -31.19 0.20 10.85
N ASN A 335 -31.70 1.19 10.11
CA ASN A 335 -31.13 1.56 8.82
C ASN A 335 -29.80 2.29 9.02
N LEU A 336 -28.71 1.66 8.57
CA LEU A 336 -27.40 2.31 8.52
C LEU A 336 -27.35 3.35 7.39
N PRO A 337 -26.44 4.35 7.46
CA PRO A 337 -26.23 5.31 6.39
C PRO A 337 -25.94 4.65 5.05
N ASP A 338 -26.23 5.37 3.96
CA ASP A 338 -25.88 4.93 2.61
C ASP A 338 -24.36 4.69 2.52
N TRP A 339 -23.97 3.48 2.15
CA TRP A 339 -22.58 3.09 2.04
C TRP A 339 -21.80 4.00 1.10
N LYS A 340 -22.43 4.53 0.05
CA LYS A 340 -21.79 5.47 -0.89
C LYS A 340 -21.36 6.75 -0.18
N GLU A 341 -22.18 7.25 0.74
CA GLU A 341 -21.84 8.44 1.53
C GLU A 341 -20.69 8.16 2.49
N LEU A 342 -20.63 6.97 3.09
CA LEU A 342 -19.52 6.58 3.96
C LEU A 342 -18.21 6.44 3.18
N VAL A 343 -18.24 5.84 2.00
CA VAL A 343 -17.07 5.68 1.14
C VAL A 343 -16.58 7.03 0.61
N THR A 344 -17.47 7.86 0.07
CA THR A 344 -17.13 9.16 -0.55
C THR A 344 -16.67 10.23 0.44
N LYS A 345 -16.91 10.05 1.75
CA LYS A 345 -16.29 10.87 2.80
C LYS A 345 -14.77 10.68 2.88
N SER A 346 -14.24 9.59 2.34
CA SER A 346 -12.80 9.35 2.35
C SER A 346 -12.08 10.36 1.46
N THR A 347 -11.05 11.01 1.99
CA THR A 347 -10.29 12.00 1.21
C THR A 347 -9.42 11.36 0.13
N TYR A 348 -8.89 10.17 0.42
CA TYR A 348 -8.01 9.42 -0.48
C TYR A 348 -8.55 8.02 -0.71
N PHE A 349 -8.30 7.51 -1.92
CA PHE A 349 -8.58 6.14 -2.31
C PHE A 349 -7.30 5.48 -2.82
N PHE A 350 -6.70 4.60 -2.02
CA PHE A 350 -5.50 3.86 -2.40
C PHE A 350 -5.87 2.59 -3.16
N THR A 351 -5.37 2.41 -4.37
CA THR A 351 -5.61 1.21 -5.18
C THR A 351 -4.32 0.47 -5.47
N ASN A 352 -4.37 -0.87 -5.52
CA ASN A 352 -3.24 -1.72 -5.85
C ASN A 352 -2.94 -1.75 -7.37
N THR A 353 -2.87 -0.56 -7.97
CA THR A 353 -2.66 -0.34 -9.39
C THR A 353 -1.24 0.16 -9.64
N ASN A 354 -0.57 -0.30 -10.70
CA ASN A 354 0.73 0.24 -11.12
C ASN A 354 0.58 0.99 -12.44
N SER A 355 0.70 2.32 -12.41
CA SER A 355 0.50 3.19 -13.59
C SER A 355 1.44 2.93 -14.76
N TYR A 356 2.58 2.26 -14.55
CA TYR A 356 3.51 1.90 -15.62
C TYR A 356 3.13 0.60 -16.35
N LEU A 357 2.34 -0.26 -15.69
CA LEU A 357 1.92 -1.56 -16.23
C LEU A 357 0.46 -1.58 -16.67
N ASP A 358 -0.34 -0.64 -16.16
CA ASP A 358 -1.78 -0.59 -16.40
C ASP A 358 -2.14 0.36 -17.56
N PHE A 359 -3.40 0.29 -18.01
CA PHE A 359 -3.96 1.17 -19.01
C PHE A 359 -3.98 2.63 -18.53
N ALA A 360 -3.60 3.53 -19.43
CA ALA A 360 -3.69 4.96 -19.20
C ALA A 360 -5.17 5.40 -19.20
N ILE A 361 -5.73 5.62 -18.01
CA ILE A 361 -7.10 6.08 -17.82
C ILE A 361 -7.15 7.44 -17.12
N PRO A 362 -8.17 8.28 -17.41
CA PRO A 362 -8.38 9.49 -16.65
C PRO A 362 -8.74 9.15 -15.20
N LYS A 363 -8.10 9.83 -14.25
CA LYS A 363 -8.43 9.71 -12.82
C LYS A 363 -8.29 11.04 -12.11
N THR A 364 -8.97 11.15 -10.99
CA THR A 364 -8.85 12.27 -10.05
C THR A 364 -7.57 12.14 -9.20
N GLN A 365 -7.16 13.24 -8.56
CA GLN A 365 -5.91 13.28 -7.77
C GLN A 365 -6.02 12.54 -6.42
N ASN A 366 -7.23 12.33 -5.91
CA ASN A 366 -7.49 11.57 -4.68
C ASN A 366 -7.39 10.05 -4.86
N ILE A 367 -7.41 9.54 -6.09
CA ILE A 367 -7.13 8.13 -6.39
C ILE A 367 -5.62 7.93 -6.48
N ILE A 368 -5.03 7.23 -5.51
CA ILE A 368 -3.58 7.03 -5.41
C ILE A 368 -3.24 5.58 -5.74
N HIS A 369 -2.47 5.39 -6.80
CA HIS A 369 -2.03 4.08 -7.26
C HIS A 369 -0.76 3.67 -6.52
N VAL A 370 -0.83 2.58 -5.73
CA VAL A 370 0.28 2.07 -4.91
C VAL A 370 0.71 0.66 -5.31
N GLY A 371 0.36 0.20 -6.50
CA GLY A 371 0.63 -1.14 -6.99
C GLY A 371 2.10 -1.54 -6.91
N GLY A 372 2.37 -2.71 -6.33
CA GLY A 372 3.71 -3.28 -6.17
C GLY A 372 4.41 -2.92 -4.85
N PHE A 373 3.84 -2.05 -4.00
CA PHE A 373 4.43 -1.72 -2.69
C PHE A 373 4.50 -2.92 -1.71
N THR A 374 3.74 -3.98 -1.96
CA THR A 374 3.77 -5.24 -1.20
C THR A 374 4.92 -6.17 -1.60
N VAL A 375 5.71 -5.79 -2.61
CA VAL A 375 6.88 -6.54 -3.06
C VAL A 375 8.11 -5.97 -2.37
N ASP A 376 8.82 -6.82 -1.63
CA ASP A 376 10.10 -6.45 -1.04
C ASP A 376 11.14 -6.25 -2.15
N LYS A 377 11.91 -5.16 -2.09
CA LYS A 377 12.94 -4.84 -3.09
C LYS A 377 14.14 -5.78 -3.04
N GLU A 378 14.42 -6.32 -1.85
CA GLU A 378 15.52 -7.25 -1.63
C GLU A 378 14.96 -8.64 -1.36
N ALA A 379 15.51 -9.64 -2.05
CA ALA A 379 15.21 -11.04 -1.78
C ALA A 379 15.80 -11.43 -0.43
N THR A 380 15.00 -11.31 0.63
CA THR A 380 15.37 -11.74 2.00
C THR A 380 15.24 -13.24 2.18
N TYR A 381 14.43 -13.90 1.33
CA TYR A 381 14.23 -15.34 1.35
C TYR A 381 15.25 -16.06 0.48
N LYS A 382 16.08 -16.89 1.12
CA LYS A 382 16.94 -17.84 0.39
C LYS A 382 16.08 -19.04 0.00
N LEU A 383 15.99 -19.28 -1.31
CA LEU A 383 15.31 -20.44 -1.86
C LEU A 383 15.92 -21.73 -1.26
N PRO A 384 15.13 -22.65 -0.69
CA PRO A 384 15.64 -23.92 -0.19
C PRO A 384 16.42 -24.71 -1.26
N GLU A 385 17.42 -25.49 -0.83
CA GLU A 385 18.33 -26.21 -1.73
C GLU A 385 17.60 -27.14 -2.71
N GLU A 386 16.49 -27.75 -2.27
CA GLU A 386 15.64 -28.59 -3.11
C GLU A 386 15.13 -27.84 -4.36
N TYR A 387 14.74 -26.58 -4.22
CA TYR A 387 14.20 -25.77 -5.30
C TYR A 387 15.31 -25.12 -6.12
N GLN A 388 16.48 -24.83 -5.54
CA GLN A 388 17.64 -24.32 -6.29
C GLN A 388 18.06 -25.31 -7.39
N ASN A 389 17.93 -26.61 -7.14
CA ASN A 389 18.25 -27.65 -8.11
C ASN A 389 17.17 -27.84 -9.19
N ILE A 390 15.93 -27.42 -8.93
CA ILE A 390 14.77 -27.57 -9.83
C ILE A 390 14.56 -26.31 -10.69
N ILE A 391 14.73 -25.13 -10.09
CA ILE A 391 14.53 -23.84 -10.74
C ILE A 391 15.83 -23.44 -11.43
N LYS A 392 15.88 -23.67 -12.75
CA LYS A 392 17.01 -23.35 -13.63
C LYS A 392 16.58 -22.36 -14.70
N GLU A 393 17.53 -21.95 -15.55
CA GLU A 393 17.19 -21.29 -16.80
C GLU A 393 16.20 -22.14 -17.60
N ASN A 394 15.17 -21.51 -18.18
CA ASN A 394 14.03 -22.14 -18.85
C ASN A 394 13.07 -22.92 -17.93
N THR A 395 13.03 -22.63 -16.62
CA THR A 395 11.94 -23.10 -15.75
C THR A 395 10.71 -22.19 -15.85
N VAL A 396 9.54 -22.78 -16.11
CA VAL A 396 8.23 -22.14 -16.02
C VAL A 396 7.58 -22.53 -14.69
N ILE A 397 7.26 -21.53 -13.87
CA ILE A 397 6.56 -21.72 -12.59
C ILE A 397 5.08 -21.46 -12.82
N ILE A 398 4.25 -22.41 -12.41
CA ILE A 398 2.79 -22.34 -12.50
C ILE A 398 2.22 -22.41 -11.09
N SER A 399 1.48 -21.39 -10.69
CA SER A 399 0.76 -21.31 -9.42
C SER A 399 -0.62 -20.72 -9.69
N PHE A 400 -1.66 -21.34 -9.10
CA PHE A 400 -3.05 -20.88 -9.18
C PHE A 400 -3.45 -20.01 -7.98
N GLY A 401 -2.49 -19.73 -7.09
CA GLY A 401 -2.72 -18.94 -5.89
C GLY A 401 -3.47 -19.69 -4.79
N SER A 402 -3.91 -18.94 -3.78
CA SER A 402 -4.46 -19.52 -2.55
C SER A 402 -5.96 -19.81 -2.59
N VAL A 403 -6.71 -19.19 -3.50
CA VAL A 403 -8.18 -19.22 -3.55
C VAL A 403 -8.69 -20.38 -4.42
N VAL A 404 -8.00 -20.65 -5.53
CA VAL A 404 -8.37 -21.65 -6.54
C VAL A 404 -7.30 -22.73 -6.53
N ARG A 405 -7.51 -23.79 -5.76
CA ARG A 405 -6.49 -24.82 -5.52
C ARG A 405 -6.40 -25.80 -6.70
N SER A 406 -5.18 -26.16 -7.08
CA SER A 406 -4.96 -26.98 -8.26
C SER A 406 -5.51 -28.42 -8.10
N TYR A 407 -5.57 -28.95 -6.87
CA TYR A 407 -6.12 -30.28 -6.62
C TYR A 407 -7.65 -30.36 -6.90
N GLU A 408 -8.34 -29.22 -6.90
CA GLU A 408 -9.77 -29.08 -7.20
C GLU A 408 -10.03 -28.84 -8.69
N MET A 409 -8.97 -28.73 -9.50
CA MET A 409 -9.06 -28.47 -10.92
C MET A 409 -9.86 -29.57 -11.63
N PRO A 410 -10.84 -29.21 -12.47
CA PRO A 410 -11.56 -30.17 -13.29
C PRO A 410 -10.65 -30.91 -14.27
N GLU A 411 -10.99 -32.14 -14.61
CA GLU A 411 -10.18 -33.00 -15.48
C GLU A 411 -9.93 -32.40 -16.87
N GLU A 412 -10.84 -31.60 -17.40
CA GLU A 412 -10.65 -30.93 -18.68
C GLU A 412 -9.47 -29.93 -18.66
N PHE A 413 -9.35 -29.14 -17.60
CA PHE A 413 -8.24 -28.21 -17.42
C PHE A 413 -6.93 -28.95 -17.18
N LYS A 414 -6.94 -30.02 -16.36
CA LYS A 414 -5.76 -30.89 -16.16
C LYS A 414 -5.26 -31.47 -17.47
N ASN A 415 -6.17 -32.02 -18.29
CA ASN A 415 -5.83 -32.55 -19.61
C ASN A 415 -5.30 -31.47 -20.55
N GLY A 416 -5.83 -30.25 -20.47
CA GLY A 416 -5.32 -29.08 -21.19
C GLY A 416 -3.88 -28.75 -20.80
N LEU A 417 -3.58 -28.69 -19.50
CA LEU A 417 -2.23 -28.45 -19.00
C LEU A 417 -1.26 -29.56 -19.41
N ILE A 418 -1.67 -30.83 -19.35
CA ILE A 418 -0.83 -31.95 -19.83
C ILE A 418 -0.50 -31.79 -21.32
N LYS A 419 -1.49 -31.41 -22.15
CA LYS A 419 -1.27 -31.14 -23.58
C LYS A 419 -0.31 -29.97 -23.79
N LEU A 420 -0.46 -28.88 -23.03
CA LEU A 420 0.45 -27.75 -23.05
C LEU A 420 1.88 -28.19 -22.67
N PHE A 421 2.04 -28.91 -21.56
CA PHE A 421 3.36 -29.34 -21.07
C PHE A 421 4.09 -30.21 -22.09
N ARG A 422 3.36 -31.04 -22.85
CA ARG A 422 3.92 -31.82 -23.96
C ARG A 422 4.36 -30.95 -25.15
N SER A 423 3.68 -29.84 -25.44
CA SER A 423 4.02 -28.96 -26.56
C SER A 423 5.19 -28.02 -26.26
N ILE A 424 5.42 -27.70 -24.98
CA ILE A 424 6.51 -26.83 -24.53
C ILE A 424 7.66 -27.61 -23.85
N SER A 425 7.93 -28.83 -24.33
CA SER A 425 8.90 -29.79 -23.74
C SER A 425 10.34 -29.29 -23.60
N LYS A 426 10.69 -28.17 -24.23
CA LYS A 426 11.99 -27.50 -24.05
C LYS A 426 12.14 -26.75 -22.72
N TYR A 427 11.06 -26.53 -21.98
CA TYR A 427 11.06 -25.86 -20.68
C TYR A 427 10.90 -26.88 -19.54
N ASN A 428 11.54 -26.60 -18.40
CA ASN A 428 11.27 -27.32 -17.16
C ASN A 428 10.01 -26.72 -16.55
N ILE A 429 9.02 -27.54 -16.16
CA ILE A 429 7.76 -27.03 -15.63
C ILE A 429 7.66 -27.39 -14.16
N TYR A 430 7.51 -26.38 -13.31
CA TYR A 430 7.21 -26.55 -11.90
C TYR A 430 5.77 -26.09 -11.65
N LEU A 431 4.90 -27.04 -11.31
CA LEU A 431 3.52 -26.79 -10.94
C LEU A 431 3.38 -26.89 -9.43
N GLU A 432 3.03 -25.78 -8.79
CA GLU A 432 2.65 -25.74 -7.38
C GLU A 432 1.25 -26.33 -7.24
N ILE A 433 1.13 -27.46 -6.53
CA ILE A 433 -0.12 -28.21 -6.40
C ILE A 433 -0.94 -27.73 -5.19
#